data_AF-A0AAF0BEQ0-F1
#
_entry.id   AF-A0AAF0BEQ0-F1
#
_cell.length_a   1.000
_cell.length_b   1.000
_cell.length_c   1.000
_cell.angle_alpha   90.00
_cell.angle_beta   90.00
_cell.angle_gamma   90.00
#
_symmetry.space_group_name_H-M   'P 1'
#
loop_
_entity.id
_entity.type
_entity.pdbx_description
1 polymer ?
#
loop_
_entity_poly.entity_id
_entity_poly.type
_entity_poly.pdbx_seq_one_letter_code
_entity_poly.pdbx_strand_id
1 'polypeptide(L)'
;MGVEAQFTTEVVRGRFEAFLQEIVRQQVEALQQLGEMCVAHARSIPKEQGFEDQTGNLRSSIGYVVFVDGVAVHSLYEEVKGGSVGAKTGEALAHKVGQGTQGVCLVVTAGMNYALHVESRGRDVIASAEQLAERELPRMIEQLISDIKSI
;
A
#
# COMPACT_ATOMS: atom_id res chain seq x y z
N MET A 1 -33.41 -42.82 12.41
CA MET A 1 -32.49 -42.55 11.29
C MET A 1 -31.74 -41.27 11.63
N GLY A 2 -30.44 -41.38 11.86
CA GLY A 2 -29.58 -40.21 12.11
C GLY A 2 -29.21 -39.55 10.79
N VAL A 3 -29.00 -38.24 10.81
CA VAL A 3 -28.44 -37.52 9.67
C VAL A 3 -26.95 -37.89 9.58
N GLU A 4 -26.55 -38.56 8.51
CA GLU A 4 -25.14 -38.84 8.22
C GLU A 4 -24.56 -37.66 7.42
N ALA A 5 -23.41 -37.14 7.86
CA ALA A 5 -22.72 -36.06 7.17
C ALA A 5 -22.16 -36.57 5.82
N GLN A 6 -22.51 -35.89 4.73
CA GLN A 6 -22.00 -36.20 3.38
C GLN A 6 -20.68 -35.47 3.03
N PHE A 7 -20.02 -34.85 4.02
CA PHE A 7 -18.76 -34.13 3.82
C PHE A 7 -17.68 -34.69 4.73
N THR A 8 -16.43 -34.63 4.27
CA THR A 8 -15.26 -34.97 5.09
C THR A 8 -14.66 -33.70 5.71
N THR A 9 -13.90 -33.87 6.78
CA THR A 9 -13.21 -32.75 7.47
C THR A 9 -12.27 -31.99 6.54
N GLU A 10 -11.66 -32.68 5.58
CA GLU A 10 -10.77 -32.09 4.58
C GLU A 10 -11.52 -31.15 3.63
N VAL A 11 -12.75 -31.51 3.24
CA VAL A 11 -13.61 -30.65 2.39
C VAL A 11 -14.00 -29.37 3.12
N VAL A 12 -14.29 -29.45 4.43
CA VAL A 12 -14.61 -28.27 5.25
C VAL A 12 -13.39 -27.37 5.39
N ARG A 13 -12.22 -27.95 5.68
CA ARG A 13 -10.97 -27.20 5.80
C ARG A 13 -10.62 -26.46 4.51
N GLY A 14 -10.69 -27.15 3.37
CA GLY A 14 -10.38 -26.55 2.06
C GLY A 14 -11.31 -25.37 1.71
N ARG A 15 -12.61 -25.45 2.07
CA ARG A 15 -13.53 -24.31 1.89
C ARG A 15 -13.19 -23.13 2.78
N PHE A 16 -12.80 -23.38 4.02
CA PHE A 16 -12.42 -22.33 4.95
C PHE A 16 -11.12 -21.64 4.53
N GLU A 17 -10.13 -22.41 4.09
CA GLU A 17 -8.86 -21.87 3.55
C GLU A 17 -9.10 -21.01 2.31
N ALA A 18 -9.94 -21.48 1.36
CA ALA A 18 -10.29 -20.71 0.17
C ALA A 18 -11.00 -19.38 0.54
N PHE A 19 -11.87 -19.40 1.53
CA PHE A 19 -12.54 -18.19 2.04
C PHE A 19 -11.55 -17.21 2.67
N LEU A 20 -10.61 -17.69 3.48
CA LEU A 20 -9.57 -16.83 4.06
C LEU A 20 -8.66 -16.23 2.98
N GLN A 21 -8.29 -17.01 1.96
CA GLN A 21 -7.50 -16.50 0.83
C GLN A 21 -8.24 -15.40 0.07
N GLU A 22 -9.55 -15.54 -0.11
CA GLU A 22 -10.38 -14.53 -0.75
C GLU A 22 -10.43 -13.24 0.07
N ILE A 23 -10.53 -13.33 1.40
CA ILE A 23 -10.45 -12.15 2.27
C ILE A 23 -9.10 -11.45 2.14
N VAL A 24 -8.00 -12.21 2.15
CA VAL A 24 -6.65 -11.64 1.98
C VAL A 24 -6.51 -10.96 0.61
N ARG A 25 -7.05 -11.57 -0.45
CA ARG A 25 -7.06 -10.98 -1.79
C ARG A 25 -7.76 -9.62 -1.80
N GLN A 26 -8.95 -9.52 -1.19
CA GLN A 26 -9.69 -8.27 -1.10
C GLN A 26 -8.96 -7.20 -0.28
N GLN A 27 -8.29 -7.58 0.82
CA GLN A 27 -7.45 -6.67 1.59
C GLN A 27 -6.28 -6.13 0.77
N VAL A 28 -5.60 -6.99 0.01
CA VAL A 28 -4.51 -6.59 -0.89
C VAL A 28 -5.01 -5.60 -1.94
N GLU A 29 -6.15 -5.86 -2.57
CA GLU A 29 -6.75 -4.97 -3.58
C GLU A 29 -7.12 -3.60 -3.00
N ALA A 30 -7.73 -3.56 -1.81
CA ALA A 30 -8.06 -2.31 -1.14
C ALA A 30 -6.80 -1.49 -0.81
N LEU A 31 -5.73 -2.16 -0.33
CA LEU A 31 -4.47 -1.49 -0.03
C LEU A 31 -3.70 -1.05 -1.28
N GLN A 32 -3.82 -1.77 -2.40
CA GLN A 32 -3.30 -1.30 -3.70
C GLN A 32 -4.00 -0.01 -4.12
N GLN A 33 -5.33 0.02 -4.07
CA GLN A 33 -6.10 1.23 -4.39
C GLN A 33 -5.71 2.41 -3.50
N LEU A 34 -5.56 2.17 -2.19
CA LEU A 34 -5.10 3.20 -1.26
C LEU A 34 -3.68 3.68 -1.59
N GLY A 35 -2.77 2.77 -1.90
CA GLY A 35 -1.40 3.07 -2.32
C GLY A 35 -1.36 3.94 -3.58
N GLU A 36 -2.14 3.59 -4.60
CA GLU A 36 -2.29 4.39 -5.83
C GLU A 36 -2.81 5.79 -5.53
N MET A 37 -3.84 5.90 -4.69
CA MET A 37 -4.39 7.20 -4.26
C MET A 37 -3.34 8.06 -3.54
N CYS A 38 -2.57 7.47 -2.62
CA CYS A 38 -1.52 8.17 -1.89
C CYS A 38 -0.42 8.68 -2.83
N VAL A 39 0.06 7.82 -3.73
CA VAL A 39 1.10 8.17 -4.70
C VAL A 39 0.60 9.23 -5.69
N ALA A 40 -0.60 9.07 -6.22
CA ALA A 40 -1.21 10.06 -7.12
C ALA A 40 -1.39 11.41 -6.43
N HIS A 41 -1.83 11.41 -5.17
CA HIS A 41 -1.99 12.63 -4.39
C HIS A 41 -0.65 13.34 -4.20
N ALA A 42 0.35 12.66 -3.64
CA ALA A 42 1.68 13.20 -3.41
C ALA A 42 2.35 13.72 -4.71
N ARG A 43 2.15 13.03 -5.83
CA ARG A 43 2.72 13.42 -7.12
C ARG A 43 1.93 14.50 -7.86
N SER A 44 0.68 14.78 -7.49
CA SER A 44 -0.14 15.82 -8.12
C SER A 44 -0.05 17.19 -7.45
N ILE A 45 0.63 17.27 -6.31
CA ILE A 45 0.78 18.51 -5.54
C ILE A 45 1.46 19.58 -6.41
N PRO A 46 0.84 20.77 -6.57
CA PRO A 46 1.44 21.89 -7.30
C PRO A 46 2.75 22.33 -6.66
N LYS A 47 3.72 22.80 -7.47
CA LYS A 47 5.06 23.21 -7.01
C LYS A 47 5.03 24.31 -5.94
N GLU A 48 3.95 25.09 -5.87
CA GLU A 48 3.78 26.17 -4.89
C GLU A 48 3.60 25.60 -3.47
N GLN A 49 2.94 24.45 -3.34
CA GLN A 49 2.68 23.76 -2.08
C GLN A 49 3.67 22.61 -1.85
N GLY A 50 4.00 21.88 -2.91
CA GLY A 50 4.97 20.78 -2.91
C GLY A 50 6.37 21.26 -3.32
N PHE A 51 6.98 20.51 -4.23
CA PHE A 51 8.35 20.72 -4.68
C PHE A 51 8.49 20.70 -6.20
N GLU A 52 9.56 21.34 -6.69
CA GLU A 52 9.90 21.37 -8.10
C GLU A 52 10.91 20.29 -8.46
N ASP A 53 10.65 19.58 -9.56
CA ASP A 53 11.52 18.50 -10.02
C ASP A 53 12.78 19.04 -10.68
N GLN A 54 13.91 18.90 -9.98
CA GLN A 54 15.24 19.16 -10.54
C GLN A 54 15.75 17.95 -11.33
N THR A 55 16.04 16.84 -10.64
CA THR A 55 16.49 15.57 -11.25
C THR A 55 15.38 14.52 -11.40
N GLY A 56 14.19 14.80 -10.85
CA GLY A 56 13.08 13.84 -10.76
C GLY A 56 13.23 12.77 -9.67
N ASN A 57 14.41 12.60 -9.05
CA ASN A 57 14.64 11.55 -8.04
C ASN A 57 13.66 11.61 -6.86
N LEU A 58 13.31 12.81 -6.39
CA LEU A 58 12.37 12.92 -5.26
C LEU A 58 10.99 12.38 -5.64
N ARG A 59 10.43 12.83 -6.77
CA ARG A 59 9.12 12.36 -7.25
C ARG A 59 9.14 10.89 -7.63
N SER A 60 10.21 10.40 -8.25
CA SER A 60 10.38 8.97 -8.56
C SER A 60 10.48 8.09 -7.31
N SER A 61 11.02 8.63 -6.22
CA SER A 61 11.13 7.90 -4.94
C SER A 61 9.81 7.80 -4.18
N ILE A 62 8.77 8.51 -4.65
CA ILE A 62 7.40 8.39 -4.14
C ILE A 62 6.75 7.19 -4.82
N GLY A 63 6.44 6.17 -4.03
CA GLY A 63 5.83 4.93 -4.49
C GLY A 63 5.31 4.11 -3.31
N TYR A 64 4.80 2.93 -3.60
CA TYR A 64 4.28 2.05 -2.56
C TYR A 64 4.59 0.57 -2.82
N VAL A 65 4.52 -0.23 -1.75
CA VAL A 65 4.61 -1.68 -1.78
C VAL A 65 3.57 -2.26 -0.83
N VAL A 66 2.86 -3.30 -1.27
CA VAL A 66 1.96 -4.10 -0.43
C VAL A 66 2.65 -5.39 -0.03
N PHE A 67 2.61 -5.72 1.25
CA PHE A 67 3.18 -6.92 1.83
C PHE A 67 2.08 -7.82 2.38
N VAL A 68 2.30 -9.13 2.30
CA VAL A 68 1.55 -10.15 3.04
C VAL A 68 2.58 -10.95 3.84
N ASP A 69 2.51 -10.86 5.17
CA ASP A 69 3.43 -11.54 6.09
C ASP A 69 4.92 -11.29 5.76
N GLY A 70 5.24 -10.05 5.39
CA GLY A 70 6.59 -9.60 5.10
C GLY A 70 7.07 -9.90 3.68
N VAL A 71 6.25 -10.58 2.88
CA VAL A 71 6.51 -10.85 1.46
C VAL A 71 5.83 -9.79 0.61
N ALA A 72 6.60 -9.10 -0.23
CA ALA A 72 6.03 -8.12 -1.15
C ALA A 72 5.18 -8.84 -2.21
N VAL A 73 3.91 -8.46 -2.30
CA VAL A 73 2.95 -9.00 -3.29
C VAL A 73 2.68 -8.03 -4.43
N HIS A 74 2.95 -6.73 -4.21
CA HIS A 74 2.80 -5.69 -5.23
C HIS A 74 3.74 -4.52 -4.94
N SER A 75 4.36 -3.94 -5.97
CA SER A 75 5.14 -2.70 -5.87
C SER A 75 4.86 -1.78 -7.04
N LEU A 76 4.83 -0.46 -6.78
CA LEU A 76 4.67 0.55 -7.80
C LEU A 76 5.60 1.74 -7.54
N TYR A 77 6.57 1.90 -8.45
CA TYR A 77 7.45 3.06 -8.54
C TYR A 77 7.60 3.44 -10.01
N GLU A 78 7.27 4.68 -10.35
CA GLU A 78 7.47 5.19 -11.72
C GLU A 78 8.58 6.23 -11.75
N GLU A 79 9.38 6.20 -12.80
CA GLU A 79 10.46 7.15 -13.01
C GLU A 79 9.95 8.46 -13.61
N VAL A 80 10.33 9.57 -12.99
CA VAL A 80 10.11 10.93 -13.47
C VAL A 80 11.46 11.53 -13.87
N LYS A 81 11.54 12.15 -15.06
CA LYS A 81 12.75 12.84 -15.58
C LYS A 81 14.05 12.01 -15.49
N GLY A 82 13.97 10.68 -15.62
CA GLY A 82 15.13 9.78 -15.51
C GLY A 82 15.62 9.55 -14.08
N GLY A 83 14.79 9.85 -13.08
CA GLY A 83 15.09 9.70 -11.65
C GLY A 83 15.10 8.24 -11.15
N SER A 84 15.75 7.34 -11.88
CA SER A 84 15.86 5.90 -11.57
C SER A 84 16.49 5.62 -10.20
N VAL A 85 17.42 6.47 -9.77
CA VAL A 85 18.02 6.39 -8.42
C VAL A 85 16.93 6.61 -7.37
N GLY A 86 16.04 7.57 -7.58
CA GLY A 86 14.90 7.83 -6.72
C GLY A 86 13.99 6.62 -6.58
N ALA A 87 13.53 6.06 -7.70
CA ALA A 87 12.66 4.89 -7.73
C ALA A 87 13.28 3.69 -6.97
N LYS A 88 14.53 3.35 -7.27
CA LYS A 88 15.26 2.27 -6.60
C LYS A 88 15.45 2.51 -5.10
N THR A 89 15.72 3.76 -4.71
CA THR A 89 15.92 4.10 -3.30
C THR A 89 14.61 4.04 -2.52
N GLY A 90 13.51 4.51 -3.10
CA GLY A 90 12.17 4.38 -2.53
C GLY A 90 11.76 2.92 -2.36
N GLU A 91 11.89 2.12 -3.41
CA GLU A 91 11.56 0.70 -3.37
C GLU A 91 12.41 -0.05 -2.32
N ALA A 92 13.73 0.19 -2.29
CA ALA A 92 14.60 -0.42 -1.29
C ALA A 92 14.21 -0.02 0.15
N LEU A 93 13.82 1.23 0.37
CA LEU A 93 13.34 1.70 1.68
C LEU A 93 12.03 0.99 2.06
N ALA A 94 11.08 0.89 1.14
CA ALA A 94 9.81 0.21 1.38
C ALA A 94 10.02 -1.27 1.73
N HIS A 95 10.90 -1.98 1.02
CA HIS A 95 11.27 -3.35 1.37
C HIS A 95 11.92 -3.46 2.73
N LYS A 96 12.83 -2.54 3.07
CA LYS A 96 13.48 -2.53 4.39
C LYS A 96 12.48 -2.39 5.54
N VAL A 97 11.42 -1.60 5.32
CA VAL A 97 10.36 -1.40 6.32
C VAL A 97 9.38 -2.58 6.33
N GLY A 98 9.00 -3.10 5.16
CA GLY A 98 7.97 -4.12 5.02
C GLY A 98 8.40 -5.56 5.31
N GLN A 99 9.69 -5.90 5.23
CA GLN A 99 10.18 -7.28 5.39
C GLN A 99 9.83 -7.96 6.73
N GLY A 100 9.49 -7.20 7.78
CA GLY A 100 9.15 -7.73 9.10
C GLY A 100 7.67 -7.62 9.47
N THR A 101 6.81 -7.16 8.57
CA THR A 101 5.39 -6.92 8.88
C THR A 101 4.59 -8.21 8.90
N GLN A 102 3.58 -8.30 9.75
CA GLN A 102 2.63 -9.42 9.79
C GLN A 102 1.28 -8.99 9.22
N GLY A 103 0.55 -9.93 8.61
CA GLY A 103 -0.70 -9.65 7.93
C GLY A 103 -0.49 -8.85 6.63
N VAL A 104 -1.55 -8.17 6.18
CA VAL A 104 -1.51 -7.34 4.98
C VAL A 104 -1.11 -5.92 5.35
N CYS A 105 -0.02 -5.41 4.77
CA CYS A 105 0.55 -4.11 5.10
C CYS A 105 0.80 -3.28 3.83
N LEU A 106 0.43 -2.00 3.88
CA LEU A 106 0.76 -1.01 2.87
C LEU A 106 1.92 -0.15 3.36
N VAL A 107 2.97 -0.05 2.56
CA VAL A 107 4.12 0.82 2.83
C VAL A 107 4.22 1.83 1.69
N VAL A 108 3.92 3.10 1.97
CA VAL A 108 4.13 4.23 1.05
C VAL A 108 5.40 4.95 1.49
N THR A 109 6.29 5.27 0.55
CA THR A 109 7.57 5.92 0.89
C THR A 109 7.88 7.09 -0.01
N ALA A 110 8.70 8.02 0.51
CA ALA A 110 9.50 8.97 -0.25
C ALA A 110 10.97 8.70 0.08
N GLY A 111 11.67 7.96 -0.79
CA GLY A 111 12.97 7.34 -0.48
C GLY A 111 14.18 8.26 -0.40
N MET A 112 14.12 9.49 -0.90
CA MET A 112 15.28 10.37 -0.92
C MET A 112 15.60 10.93 0.48
N ASN A 113 16.87 10.89 0.87
CA ASN A 113 17.34 11.36 2.20
C ASN A 113 17.07 12.83 2.51
N TYR A 114 16.82 13.65 1.49
CA TYR A 114 16.44 15.06 1.63
C TYR A 114 14.92 15.30 1.61
N ALA A 115 14.08 14.26 1.50
CA ALA A 115 12.62 14.40 1.51
C ALA A 115 12.14 15.15 2.77
N LEU A 116 12.59 14.70 3.95
CA LEU A 116 12.26 15.34 5.22
C LEU A 116 12.74 16.80 5.31
N HIS A 117 13.88 17.12 4.68
CA HIS A 117 14.39 18.48 4.63
C HIS A 117 13.57 19.38 3.71
N VAL A 118 12.98 18.83 2.65
CA VAL A 118 12.02 19.55 1.81
C VAL A 118 10.73 19.79 2.60
N GLU A 119 10.25 18.78 3.33
CA GLU A 119 9.06 18.93 4.19
C GLU A 119 9.21 19.94 5.30
N SER A 120 10.36 19.96 5.98
CA SER A 120 10.63 20.90 7.07
C SER A 120 10.68 22.37 6.60
N ARG A 121 10.81 22.62 5.29
CA ARG A 121 10.71 23.94 4.67
C ARG A 121 9.27 24.33 4.32
N GLY A 122 8.28 23.60 4.82
CA GLY A 122 6.86 23.83 4.59
C GLY A 122 6.41 23.39 3.20
N ARG A 123 7.11 22.45 2.58
CA ARG A 123 6.70 21.85 1.31
C ARG A 123 6.05 20.50 1.57
N ASP A 124 5.09 20.13 0.75
CA ASP A 124 4.47 18.82 0.86
C ASP A 124 5.20 17.80 -0.03
N VAL A 125 5.65 16.70 0.57
CA VAL A 125 6.27 15.57 -0.15
C VAL A 125 5.40 14.32 -0.01
N ILE A 126 5.08 13.92 1.22
CA ILE A 126 4.26 12.75 1.51
C ILE A 126 3.25 13.00 2.64
N ALA A 127 3.41 14.08 3.43
CA ALA A 127 2.56 14.39 4.57
C ALA A 127 1.05 14.44 4.26
N SER A 128 0.63 15.06 3.15
CA SER A 128 -0.81 15.04 2.79
C SER A 128 -1.29 13.68 2.32
N ALA A 129 -0.43 12.86 1.74
CA ALA A 129 -0.77 11.49 1.37
C ALA A 129 -0.96 10.61 2.62
N GLU A 130 -0.18 10.83 3.69
CA GLU A 130 -0.42 10.21 5.00
C GLU A 130 -1.80 10.59 5.56
N GLN A 131 -2.15 11.89 5.55
CA GLN A 131 -3.47 12.35 5.99
C GLN A 131 -4.61 11.77 5.15
N LEU A 132 -4.39 11.60 3.84
CA LEU A 132 -5.34 10.92 2.96
C LEU A 132 -5.50 9.47 3.38
N ALA A 133 -4.41 8.75 3.64
CA ALA A 133 -4.43 7.37 4.09
C ALA A 133 -5.20 7.21 5.41
N GLU A 134 -4.92 8.06 6.41
CA GLU A 134 -5.61 8.05 7.70
C GLU A 134 -7.13 8.24 7.58
N ARG A 135 -7.57 9.02 6.58
CA ARG A 135 -9.00 9.27 6.35
C ARG A 135 -9.68 8.13 5.58
N GLU A 136 -9.04 7.59 4.56
CA GLU A 136 -9.66 6.63 3.64
C GLU A 136 -9.55 5.19 4.15
N LEU A 137 -8.47 4.83 4.86
CA LEU A 137 -8.25 3.47 5.36
C LEU A 137 -9.41 2.96 6.25
N PRO A 138 -9.92 3.72 7.23
CA PRO A 138 -11.04 3.25 8.06
C PRO A 138 -12.29 2.94 7.24
N ARG A 139 -12.60 3.77 6.23
CA ARG A 139 -13.77 3.59 5.36
C ARG A 139 -13.64 2.34 4.49
N MET A 140 -12.45 2.11 3.93
CA MET A 140 -12.17 0.90 3.15
C MET A 140 -12.28 -0.35 4.01
N ILE A 141 -11.79 -0.33 5.25
CA ILE A 141 -11.93 -1.45 6.19
C ILE A 141 -13.39 -1.68 6.55
N GLU A 142 -14.17 -0.64 6.83
CA GLU A 142 -15.61 -0.76 7.10
C GLU A 142 -16.35 -1.40 5.93
N GLN A 143 -16.04 -0.98 4.70
CA GLN A 143 -16.61 -1.57 3.48
C GLN A 143 -16.24 -3.05 3.34
N LEU A 144 -14.95 -3.40 3.50
CA LEU A 144 -14.49 -4.79 3.47
C LEU A 144 -15.21 -5.66 4.52
N ILE A 145 -15.35 -5.16 5.75
CA ILE A 145 -16.06 -5.87 6.82
C ILE A 145 -17.54 -6.06 6.44
N SER A 146 -18.17 -5.06 5.84
CA SER A 146 -19.56 -5.14 5.39
C SER A 146 -19.72 -6.20 4.29
N ASP A 147 -18.82 -6.18 3.30
CA ASP A 147 -18.84 -7.12 2.18
C ASP A 147 -18.64 -8.57 2.67
N ILE A 148 -17.69 -8.80 3.58
CA ILE A 148 -17.44 -10.11 4.20
C ILE A 148 -18.66 -10.61 4.98
N LYS A 149 -19.38 -9.73 5.69
CA LYS A 149 -20.60 -10.10 6.45
C LYS A 149 -21.80 -10.43 5.55
N SER A 150 -21.76 -10.00 4.29
CA SER A 150 -22.84 -10.21 3.34
C SER A 150 -22.73 -11.54 2.57
N ILE A 151 -21.61 -12.25 2.72
CA ILE A 151 -21.35 -13.61 2.18
C ILE A 151 -21.97 -14.67 3.09
#